data_AF-A0A1V4VZW5-F1
#
_entry.id   AF-A0A1V4VZW5-F1
#
_cell.length_a   1.000
_cell.length_b   1.000
_cell.length_c   1.000
_cell.angle_alpha   90.00
_cell.angle_beta   90.00
_cell.angle_gamma   90.00
#
_symmetry.space_group_name_H-M   'P 1'
#
loop_
_entity.id
_entity.type
_entity.pdbx_description
1 polymer ?
#
loop_
_entity_poly.entity_id
_entity_poly.type
_entity_poly.pdbx_seq_one_letter_code
_entity_poly.pdbx_strand_id
1 'polypeptide(L)'
;MEISVYDNEILMSHFMNQSNVGKIENADGIGMAGNPSCSDYVKIYIKVDGDQLKDIKYEVHGCPAAIATSSVFSELVKGKPIMEALDVNDQVC
;
A
#
# COMPACT_ATOMS: atom_id res chain seq x y z
N MET A 1 15.08 -8.86 0.83
CA MET A 1 14.96 -8.42 2.24
C MET A 1 13.63 -8.98 2.69
N GLU A 2 13.66 -10.14 3.34
CA GLU A 2 12.45 -10.80 3.84
C GLU A 2 11.97 -10.01 5.06
N ILE A 3 10.87 -9.27 4.91
CA ILE A 3 10.20 -8.66 6.07
C ILE A 3 9.22 -9.71 6.57
N SER A 4 9.66 -10.55 7.50
CA SER A 4 8.72 -11.41 8.21
C SER A 4 7.86 -10.55 9.14
N VAL A 5 6.57 -10.86 9.26
CA VAL A 5 5.59 -10.19 10.13
C VAL A 5 5.98 -10.17 11.63
N TYR A 6 7.12 -10.78 11.99
CA TYR A 6 7.72 -10.80 13.32
C TYR A 6 8.76 -9.69 13.56
N ASP A 7 9.17 -8.92 12.55
CA ASP A 7 9.94 -7.68 12.76
C ASP A 7 8.98 -6.58 13.26
N ASN A 8 8.65 -6.71 14.54
CA ASN A 8 7.69 -5.90 15.29
C ASN A 8 8.00 -4.40 15.15
N GLU A 9 9.27 -4.02 15.11
CA GLU A 9 9.68 -2.61 15.09
C GLU A 9 9.30 -1.88 13.80
N ILE A 10 9.49 -2.50 12.64
CA ILE A 10 9.16 -1.90 11.33
C ILE A 10 7.63 -1.78 11.21
N LEU A 11 6.92 -2.85 11.57
CA LEU A 11 5.48 -2.90 11.47
C LEU A 11 4.80 -1.91 12.42
N MET A 12 5.29 -1.80 13.66
CA MET A 12 4.82 -0.79 14.62
C MET A 12 5.19 0.63 14.19
N SER A 13 6.39 0.84 13.64
CA SER A 13 6.80 2.16 13.12
C SER A 13 5.86 2.64 12.02
N HIS A 14 5.54 1.78 11.05
CA HIS A 14 4.62 2.12 9.97
C HIS A 14 3.16 2.20 10.41
N PHE A 15 2.75 1.45 11.43
CA PHE A 15 1.43 1.62 12.04
C PHE A 15 1.28 3.00 12.71
N MET A 16 2.32 3.45 13.42
CA MET A 16 2.33 4.72 14.15
C MET A 16 2.60 5.93 13.25
N ASN A 17 3.44 5.79 12.24
CA ASN A 17 3.88 6.84 11.32
C ASN A 17 3.56 6.44 9.87
N GLN A 18 2.27 6.35 9.58
CA GLN A 18 1.80 5.95 8.25
C GLN A 18 2.14 7.02 7.20
N SER A 19 2.75 6.59 6.11
CA SER A 19 3.00 7.43 4.93
C SER A 19 1.89 7.27 3.90
N ASN A 20 1.74 8.27 3.03
CA ASN A 20 0.87 8.25 1.86
C ASN A 20 -0.63 7.93 2.15
N VAL A 21 -1.10 8.20 3.37
CA VAL A 21 -2.52 8.05 3.71
C VAL A 21 -3.36 9.11 2.99
N GLY A 22 -4.53 8.70 2.51
CA GLY A 22 -5.58 9.56 1.96
C GLY A 22 -5.91 9.27 0.50
N LYS A 23 -6.40 10.30 -0.18
CA LYS A 23 -6.88 10.22 -1.57
C LYS A 23 -6.04 11.11 -2.47
N ILE A 24 -5.99 10.73 -3.74
CA ILE A 24 -5.54 11.63 -4.81
C ILE A 24 -6.77 12.12 -5.57
N GLU A 25 -6.96 13.44 -5.62
CA GLU A 25 -8.01 14.03 -6.47
C GLU A 25 -7.69 13.78 -7.94
N ASN A 26 -8.72 13.41 -8.72
CA ASN A 26 -8.60 13.04 -10.13
C ASN A 26 -7.56 11.94 -10.39
N ALA A 27 -7.40 10.97 -9.49
CA ALA A 27 -6.49 9.83 -9.66
C ALA A 27 -6.65 9.18 -11.05
N ASP A 28 -5.54 8.76 -11.64
CA ASP A 28 -5.54 8.13 -12.97
C ASP A 28 -6.00 6.66 -12.87
N GLY A 29 -5.85 6.06 -11.68
CA GLY A 29 -6.37 4.75 -11.36
C GLY A 29 -6.81 4.66 -9.90
N ILE A 30 -7.88 3.89 -9.66
CA ILE A 30 -8.38 3.58 -8.32
C ILE A 30 -8.65 2.08 -8.25
N GLY A 31 -7.98 1.41 -7.32
CA GLY A 31 -8.17 -0.01 -7.03
C GLY A 31 -8.74 -0.19 -5.63
N MET A 32 -9.56 -1.22 -5.44
CA MET A 32 -10.03 -1.62 -4.11
C MET A 32 -9.91 -3.14 -3.98
N ALA A 33 -9.32 -3.59 -2.89
CA ALA A 33 -9.17 -4.99 -2.54
C ALA A 33 -9.58 -5.20 -1.09
N GLY A 34 -10.17 -6.34 -0.79
CA GLY A 34 -10.61 -6.69 0.55
C GLY A 34 -11.12 -8.12 0.57
N ASN A 35 -11.11 -8.74 1.74
CA ASN A 35 -11.62 -10.09 1.92
C ASN A 35 -13.04 -10.00 2.50
N PRO A 36 -14.12 -10.43 1.83
CA PRO A 36 -15.48 -10.35 2.36
C PRO A 36 -15.69 -11.05 3.71
N SER A 37 -14.83 -12.00 4.06
CA SER A 37 -14.85 -12.76 5.30
C SER A 37 -14.23 -12.00 6.48
N CYS A 38 -13.55 -10.91 6.20
CA CYS A 38 -12.87 -10.02 7.13
C CYS A 38 -13.37 -8.59 6.89
N SER A 39 -13.50 -7.73 7.89
CA SER A 39 -13.92 -6.34 7.63
C SER A 39 -12.78 -5.46 7.08
N ASP A 40 -11.70 -6.10 6.62
CA ASP A 40 -10.50 -5.47 6.13
C ASP A 40 -10.61 -5.17 4.63
N TYR A 41 -10.49 -3.90 4.26
CA TYR A 41 -10.40 -3.46 2.88
C TYR A 41 -9.39 -2.33 2.73
N VAL A 42 -8.71 -2.30 1.58
CA VAL A 42 -7.80 -1.25 1.17
C VAL A 42 -8.24 -0.68 -0.16
N LYS A 43 -8.15 0.64 -0.28
CA LYS A 43 -8.43 1.41 -1.48
C LYS A 43 -7.19 2.21 -1.83
N ILE A 44 -6.69 2.02 -3.05
CA ILE A 44 -5.46 2.62 -3.54
C ILE A 44 -5.80 3.59 -4.66
N TYR A 45 -5.16 4.75 -4.64
CA TYR A 45 -5.24 5.82 -5.61
C TYR A 45 -3.86 5.99 -6.22
N ILE A 46 -3.78 6.06 -7.55
CA ILE A 46 -2.51 6.25 -8.26
C ILE A 46 -2.53 7.44 -9.20
N LYS A 47 -1.36 8.03 -9.38
CA LYS A 47 -1.04 8.96 -10.47
C LYS A 47 0.12 8.40 -11.27
N VAL A 48 -0.04 8.43 -12.59
CA VAL A 48 0.90 7.83 -13.53
C VAL A 48 1.42 8.90 -14.48
N ASP A 49 2.70 8.83 -14.78
CA ASP A 49 3.36 9.70 -15.76
C ASP A 49 4.17 8.81 -16.70
N GLY A 50 3.59 8.54 -17.88
CA GLY A 50 4.12 7.53 -18.80
C GLY A 50 4.09 6.13 -18.19
N ASP A 51 5.28 5.56 -17.95
CA ASP A 51 5.48 4.23 -17.36
C ASP A 51 5.84 4.28 -15.86
N GLN A 52 5.80 5.46 -15.23
CA GLN A 52 6.17 5.66 -13.82
C GLN A 52 4.96 5.91 -12.91
N LEU A 53 5.00 5.30 -11.72
CA LEU A 53 4.05 5.54 -10.65
C LEU A 53 4.42 6.82 -9.88
N LYS A 54 3.98 7.97 -10.40
CA LYS A 54 4.32 9.31 -9.88
C LYS A 54 3.86 9.54 -8.45
N ASP A 55 2.65 9.12 -8.12
CA ASP A 55 2.13 9.20 -6.76
C ASP A 55 1.20 8.03 -6.47
N ILE A 56 1.14 7.64 -5.20
CA ILE A 56 0.27 6.60 -4.69
C ILE A 56 -0.21 7.03 -3.32
N LYS A 57 -1.51 6.88 -3.07
CA LYS A 57 -2.11 7.03 -1.74
C LYS A 57 -3.09 5.92 -1.46
N TYR A 58 -3.36 5.66 -0.19
CA TYR A 58 -4.33 4.65 0.19
C TYR A 58 -5.25 5.10 1.33
N GLU A 59 -6.41 4.45 1.37
CA GLU A 59 -7.29 4.38 2.53
C GLU A 59 -7.44 2.91 2.90
N VAL A 60 -7.21 2.58 4.15
CA VAL A 60 -7.33 1.20 4.64
C VAL A 60 -8.20 1.21 5.88
N HIS A 61 -9.12 0.27 5.93
CA HIS A 61 -9.85 -0.09 7.12
C HIS A 61 -9.52 -1.54 7.38
N GLY A 62 -8.78 -1.84 8.44
CA GLY A 62 -8.45 -3.22 8.77
C GLY A 62 -7.58 -3.34 10.00
N CYS A 63 -7.08 -4.54 10.26
CA CYS A 63 -6.21 -4.81 11.39
C CYS A 63 -4.90 -3.98 11.32
N PRO A 64 -4.18 -3.80 12.44
CA PRO A 64 -2.91 -3.06 12.47
C PRO A 64 -1.89 -3.56 11.44
N ALA A 65 -1.90 -4.86 11.14
CA ALA A 65 -1.06 -5.45 10.10
C ALA A 65 -1.44 -4.93 8.70
N ALA A 66 -2.73 -4.93 8.35
CA ALA A 66 -3.20 -4.40 7.07
C ALA A 66 -2.83 -2.91 6.91
N ILE A 67 -2.92 -2.13 8.00
CA ILE A 67 -2.52 -0.72 8.03
C ILE A 67 -1.02 -0.56 7.78
N ALA A 68 -0.19 -1.27 8.55
CA ALA A 68 1.26 -1.16 8.45
C ALA A 68 1.77 -1.63 7.07
N THR A 69 1.29 -2.77 6.58
CA THR A 69 1.66 -3.29 5.26
C THR A 69 1.24 -2.34 4.13
N SER A 70 0.08 -1.70 4.23
CA SER A 70 -0.34 -0.68 3.25
C SER A 70 0.62 0.53 3.23
N SER A 71 1.09 0.96 4.40
CA SER A 71 2.09 2.03 4.49
C SER A 71 3.41 1.62 3.83
N VAL A 72 3.96 0.45 4.19
CA VAL A 72 5.22 -0.06 3.63
C VAL A 72 5.12 -0.20 2.11
N PHE A 73 4.05 -0.84 1.64
CA PHE A 73 3.81 -1.03 0.20
C PHE A 73 3.79 0.31 -0.52
N SER A 74 3.06 1.31 -0.01
CA SER A 74 2.93 2.61 -0.64
C SER A 74 4.28 3.33 -0.82
N GLU A 75 5.18 3.22 0.15
CA GLU A 75 6.52 3.80 0.05
C GLU A 75 7.40 3.01 -0.92
N LEU A 76 7.28 1.69 -0.90
CA LEU A 76 8.07 0.80 -1.73
C LEU A 76 7.82 1.03 -3.22
N VAL A 77 6.56 1.22 -3.63
CA VAL A 77 6.21 1.33 -5.06
C VAL A 77 6.23 2.76 -5.60
N LYS A 78 6.16 3.78 -4.74
CA LYS A 78 6.11 5.18 -5.16
C LYS A 78 7.37 5.58 -5.94
N GLY A 79 7.18 6.17 -7.11
CA GLY A 79 8.26 6.60 -8.01
C GLY A 79 8.89 5.47 -8.83
N LYS A 80 8.46 4.22 -8.66
CA LYS A 80 8.95 3.10 -9.47
C LYS A 80 8.20 2.99 -10.81
N PRO A 81 8.80 2.34 -11.82
CA PRO A 81 8.08 1.93 -13.01
C PRO A 81 6.87 1.05 -12.65
N ILE A 82 5.76 1.19 -13.37
CA ILE A 82 4.53 0.45 -13.14
C ILE A 82 4.79 -1.07 -13.17
N MET A 83 5.62 -1.54 -14.10
CA MET A 83 5.97 -2.96 -14.20
C MET A 83 6.68 -3.48 -12.95
N GLU A 84 7.55 -2.67 -12.34
CA GLU A 84 8.22 -3.05 -11.09
C GLU A 84 7.22 -3.04 -9.93
N ALA A 85 6.31 -2.07 -9.89
CA ALA A 85 5.25 -2.01 -8.87
C ALA A 85 4.27 -3.20 -8.96
N LEU A 86 4.04 -3.75 -10.16
CA LEU A 86 3.22 -4.95 -10.37
C LEU A 86 3.90 -6.23 -9.88
N ASP A 87 5.23 -6.28 -9.96
CA ASP A 87 6.02 -7.42 -9.48
C ASP A 87 6.20 -7.42 -7.95
N VAL A 88 5.87 -6.31 -7.27
CA VAL A 88 5.73 -6.28 -5.81
C VAL A 88 4.48 -7.07 -5.41
N ASN A 89 4.63 -8.39 -5.38
CA ASN A 89 3.71 -9.30 -4.74
C ASN A 89 4.15 -9.51 -3.30
N ASP A 90 3.19 -9.52 -2.38
CA ASP A 90 3.39 -10.09 -1.06
C ASP A 90 2.67 -11.42 -0.99
N GLN A 91 3.35 -12.44 -0.48
CA GLN A 91 2.79 -13.78 -0.19
C GLN A 91 1.89 -13.75 1.06
N VAL A 92 1.39 -12.56 1.43
CA VAL A 92 0.72 -12.27 2.68
C VAL A 92 -0.67 -11.71 2.35
N CYS A 93 -1.59 -12.63 2.11
CA CYS A 93 -3.03 -12.47 2.28
C CYS A 93 -3.53 -13.67 3.10
#